data_AF-A0A7S1RX27-F1
#
_entry.id   AF-A0A7S1RX27-F1
#
_cell.length_a   1.000
_cell.length_b   1.000
_cell.length_c   1.000
_cell.angle_alpha   90.00
_cell.angle_beta   90.00
_cell.angle_gamma   90.00
#
_symmetry.space_group_name_H-M   'P 1'
#
loop_
_entity.id
_entity.type
_entity.pdbx_description
1 polymer ?
#
loop_
_entity_poly.entity_id
_entity_poly.type
_entity_poly.pdbx_seq_one_letter_code
_entity_poly.pdbx_strand_id
1 'polypeptide(L)'
;QGMGQGNDRGTQYRSALYYFDDEQRQLYEASKAAYEAELKRKGKGRGSEVTTEIRAAADFPDGRVFYYAEDSHQQYLAKPGARPYCSAQPQEVSLPPFEAWAPKELLAGHAPKLAEEFWAAHGPKPHCVIRSPNEPIQ
;
A
#
# COMPACT_ATOMS: atom_id res chain seq x y z
N GLN A 1 -3.09 -8.09 9.50
CA GLN A 1 -2.35 -9.25 10.08
C GLN A 1 -1.59 -8.85 11.35
N GLY A 2 -1.88 -7.67 11.92
CA GLY A 2 -1.27 -7.21 13.16
C GLY A 2 0.20 -6.91 12.99
N MET A 3 1.01 -7.43 13.91
CA MET A 3 2.47 -7.27 13.95
C MET A 3 3.17 -8.33 13.09
N GLY A 4 2.78 -8.40 11.81
CA GLY A 4 3.32 -9.38 10.87
C GLY A 4 2.64 -9.34 9.51
N GLN A 5 3.27 -9.98 8.53
CA GLN A 5 2.81 -10.13 7.16
C GLN A 5 3.23 -11.49 6.60
N GLY A 6 2.25 -12.36 6.34
CA GLY A 6 2.47 -13.72 5.87
C GLY A 6 3.34 -14.52 6.84
N ASN A 7 4.49 -14.93 6.33
CA ASN A 7 5.50 -15.66 7.10
C ASN A 7 6.41 -14.73 7.93
N ASP A 8 6.44 -13.44 7.64
CA ASP A 8 7.26 -12.48 8.37
C ASP A 8 6.52 -12.02 9.64
N ARG A 9 7.14 -12.23 10.80
CA ARG A 9 6.52 -12.00 12.12
C ARG A 9 7.38 -11.05 12.95
N GLY A 10 6.72 -10.04 13.53
CA GLY A 10 7.36 -8.96 14.29
C GLY A 10 6.79 -7.59 13.95
N THR A 11 6.91 -6.63 14.88
CA THR A 11 6.36 -5.28 14.77
C THR A 11 6.94 -4.48 13.60
N GLN A 12 8.14 -4.85 13.13
CA GLN A 12 8.79 -4.29 11.95
C GLN A 12 8.09 -4.65 10.63
N TYR A 13 7.19 -5.64 10.63
CA TYR A 13 6.44 -6.08 9.44
C TYR A 13 4.96 -5.68 9.48
N ARG A 14 4.59 -4.72 10.34
CA ARG A 14 3.22 -4.23 10.42
C ARG A 14 2.85 -3.37 9.20
N SER A 15 1.56 -3.32 8.88
CA SER A 15 1.04 -2.39 7.87
C SER A 15 0.99 -0.97 8.44
N ALA A 16 1.52 0.00 7.71
CA ALA A 16 1.53 1.40 8.12
C ALA A 16 1.47 2.36 6.92
N LEU A 17 0.87 3.53 7.14
CA LEU A 17 0.85 4.68 6.26
C LEU A 17 1.27 5.91 7.06
N TYR A 18 2.27 6.65 6.58
CA TYR A 18 2.76 7.86 7.23
C TYR A 18 2.47 9.07 6.37
N TYR A 19 1.74 10.04 6.92
CA TYR A 19 1.30 11.24 6.19
C TYR A 19 2.12 12.47 6.57
N PHE A 20 2.24 13.40 5.62
CA PHE A 20 2.96 14.67 5.77
C PHE A 20 2.02 15.88 5.86
N ASP A 21 0.78 15.73 5.43
CA ASP A 21 -0.24 16.78 5.44
C ASP A 21 -1.62 16.19 5.73
N ASP A 22 -2.60 17.08 5.91
CA ASP A 22 -3.96 16.68 6.26
C ASP A 22 -4.72 16.04 5.09
N GLU A 23 -4.42 16.40 3.84
CA GLU A 23 -5.05 15.80 2.67
C GLU A 23 -4.70 14.30 2.58
N GLN A 24 -3.43 13.96 2.78
CA GLN A 24 -2.96 12.58 2.87
C GLN A 24 -3.62 11.82 4.02
N ARG A 25 -3.71 12.44 5.21
CA ARG A 25 -4.38 11.84 6.36
C ARG A 25 -5.83 11.46 6.02
N GLN A 26 -6.58 12.40 5.44
CA GLN A 26 -7.97 12.17 5.05
C GLN A 26 -8.10 11.06 3.99
N LEU A 27 -7.23 11.03 2.98
CA LEU A 27 -7.22 9.97 1.97
C LEU A 27 -6.87 8.59 2.54
N TYR A 28 -5.91 8.52 3.48
CA TYR A 28 -5.51 7.28 4.12
C TYR A 28 -6.60 6.72 5.02
N GLU A 29 -7.26 7.58 5.81
CA GLU A 29 -8.41 7.19 6.65
C GLU A 29 -9.58 6.70 5.80
N ALA A 30 -9.93 7.46 4.74
CA ALA A 30 -11.03 7.12 3.83
C ALA A 30 -10.77 5.82 3.05
N SER A 31 -9.58 5.66 2.49
CA SER A 31 -9.19 4.44 1.78
C SER A 31 -9.14 3.23 2.72
N LYS A 32 -8.65 3.37 3.96
CA LYS A 32 -8.66 2.29 4.96
C LYS A 32 -10.09 1.82 5.23
N ALA A 33 -11.03 2.75 5.43
CA ALA A 33 -12.43 2.43 5.69
C ALA A 33 -13.09 1.72 4.50
N ALA A 34 -12.91 2.26 3.28
CA ALA A 34 -13.47 1.68 2.06
C ALA A 34 -12.88 0.29 1.77
N TYR A 35 -11.57 0.12 1.96
CA TYR A 35 -10.90 -1.16 1.73
C TYR A 35 -11.32 -2.21 2.76
N GLU A 36 -11.51 -1.82 4.02
CA GLU A 36 -12.04 -2.72 5.04
C GLU A 36 -13.44 -3.22 4.67
N ALA A 37 -14.30 -2.35 4.15
CA ALA A 37 -15.62 -2.73 3.67
C ALA A 37 -15.54 -3.74 2.50
N GLU A 38 -14.65 -3.51 1.53
CA GLU A 38 -14.44 -4.44 0.41
C GLU A 38 -13.87 -5.79 0.85
N LEU A 39 -12.92 -5.80 1.79
CA LEU A 39 -12.40 -7.04 2.38
C LEU A 39 -13.52 -7.85 3.04
N LYS A 40 -14.36 -7.19 3.86
CA LYS A 40 -15.53 -7.82 4.49
C LYS A 40 -16.50 -8.37 3.45
N ARG A 41 -16.84 -7.57 2.43
CA ARG A 41 -17.75 -7.95 1.33
C ARG A 41 -17.24 -9.16 0.54
N LYS A 42 -15.93 -9.25 0.32
CA LYS A 42 -15.29 -10.38 -0.37
C LYS A 42 -15.03 -11.59 0.53
N GLY A 43 -15.40 -11.55 1.81
CA GLY A 43 -15.10 -12.60 2.77
C GLY A 43 -13.59 -12.78 3.03
N LYS A 44 -12.77 -11.77 2.68
CA LYS A 44 -11.32 -11.78 2.92
C LYS A 44 -11.01 -11.10 4.26
N GLY A 45 -9.77 -11.26 4.73
CA GLY A 45 -9.35 -10.70 6.02
C GLY A 45 -9.83 -11.50 7.24
N ARG A 46 -10.49 -12.66 7.05
CA ARG A 46 -10.95 -13.57 8.12
C ARG A 46 -11.83 -12.86 9.17
N GLY A 47 -12.63 -11.88 8.74
CA GLY A 47 -13.48 -11.08 9.63
C GLY A 47 -12.72 -10.15 10.59
N SER A 48 -11.39 -10.03 10.44
CA SER A 48 -10.58 -9.10 11.23
C SER A 48 -10.62 -7.69 10.64
N GLU A 49 -10.52 -6.70 11.51
CA GLU A 49 -10.35 -5.30 11.11
C GLU A 49 -8.99 -5.07 10.43
N VAL A 50 -8.92 -4.03 9.60
CA VAL A 50 -7.68 -3.59 8.98
C VAL A 50 -6.79 -2.97 10.05
N THR A 51 -5.63 -3.59 10.28
CA THR A 51 -4.66 -3.23 11.33
C THR A 51 -3.63 -2.18 10.88
N THR A 52 -3.88 -1.46 9.79
CA THR A 52 -2.97 -0.43 9.26
C THR A 52 -2.87 0.73 10.23
N GLU A 53 -1.64 1.02 10.68
CA GLU A 53 -1.32 2.24 11.43
C GLU A 53 -1.36 3.45 10.49
N ILE A 54 -2.04 4.52 10.89
CA ILE A 54 -2.01 5.82 10.19
C ILE A 54 -1.46 6.82 11.19
N ARG A 55 -0.30 7.41 10.89
CA ARG A 55 0.44 8.27 11.82
C ARG A 55 1.10 9.44 11.09
N ALA A 56 1.23 10.59 11.74
CA ALA A 56 1.94 11.72 11.14
C ALA A 56 3.44 11.40 11.08
N ALA A 57 4.10 11.73 9.97
CA ALA A 57 5.55 11.64 9.86
C ALA A 57 6.26 12.49 10.93
N ALA A 58 5.63 13.60 11.35
CA ALA A 58 6.12 14.48 12.41
C ALA A 58 6.10 13.84 13.82
N ASP A 59 5.34 12.76 14.03
CA ASP A 59 5.28 12.08 15.34
C ASP A 59 6.55 11.26 15.62
N PHE A 60 7.42 11.05 14.62
CA PHE A 60 8.66 10.30 14.78
C PHE A 60 9.77 11.18 15.39
N PRO A 61 10.63 10.62 16.26
CA PRO A 61 11.73 11.35 16.87
C PRO A 61 12.59 12.06 15.82
N ASP A 62 13.02 13.28 16.17
CA ASP A 62 13.84 14.15 15.32
C ASP A 62 13.19 14.53 13.97
N GLY A 63 11.87 14.36 13.83
CA GLY A 63 11.16 14.57 12.56
C GLY A 63 11.55 13.57 11.47
N ARG A 64 12.23 12.48 11.83
CA ARG A 64 12.77 11.50 10.88
C ARG A 64 11.88 10.25 10.83
N VAL A 65 10.97 10.25 9.86
CA VAL A 65 10.12 9.10 9.53
C VAL A 65 10.87 7.99 8.77
N PHE A 66 12.00 8.31 8.14
CA PHE A 66 12.70 7.41 7.23
C PHE A 66 14.19 7.33 7.53
N TYR A 67 14.70 6.09 7.61
CA TYR A 67 16.12 5.77 7.68
C TYR A 67 16.44 4.85 6.50
N TYR A 68 17.46 5.19 5.73
CA TYR A 68 17.91 4.32 4.64
C TYR A 68 18.40 2.99 5.21
N ALA A 69 17.89 1.89 4.67
CA ALA A 69 18.50 0.58 4.84
C ALA A 69 19.84 0.50 4.10
N GLU A 70 20.65 -0.51 4.44
CA GLU A 70 21.95 -0.78 3.83
C GLU A 70 21.83 -0.95 2.30
N ASP A 71 22.92 -0.69 1.58
CA ASP A 71 22.97 -0.77 0.11
C ASP A 71 22.50 -2.12 -0.45
N SER A 72 22.76 -3.21 0.28
CA SER A 72 22.29 -4.55 -0.07
C SER A 72 20.78 -4.62 -0.25
N HIS A 73 20.00 -3.85 0.52
CA HIS A 73 18.53 -3.80 0.46
C HIS A 73 17.99 -2.93 -0.68
N GLN A 74 18.76 -1.94 -1.13
CA GLN A 74 18.32 -1.01 -2.18
C GLN A 74 18.14 -1.76 -3.50
N GLN A 75 16.95 -1.65 -4.10
CA GLN A 75 16.56 -2.32 -5.35
C GLN A 75 16.86 -3.84 -5.36
N TYR A 76 16.82 -4.50 -4.19
CA TYR A 76 17.23 -5.90 -4.04
C TYR A 76 16.59 -6.83 -5.08
N LEU A 77 15.27 -6.73 -5.30
CA LEU A 77 14.54 -7.59 -6.25
C LEU A 77 14.89 -7.34 -7.73
N ALA A 78 15.52 -6.22 -8.06
CA ALA A 78 16.01 -5.92 -9.41
C ALA A 78 17.47 -6.35 -9.63
N LYS A 79 18.20 -6.74 -8.57
CA LYS A 79 19.60 -7.18 -8.68
C LYS A 79 19.67 -8.56 -9.36
N PRO A 80 20.65 -8.80 -10.25
CA PRO A 80 20.87 -10.11 -10.84
C PRO A 80 21.07 -11.19 -9.77
N GLY A 81 20.38 -12.33 -9.91
CA GLY A 81 20.49 -13.45 -8.98
C GLY A 81 19.79 -13.26 -7.62
N ALA A 82 19.04 -12.17 -7.43
CA ALA A 82 18.24 -11.97 -6.23
C ALA A 82 17.20 -13.09 -6.09
N ARG A 83 17.06 -13.64 -4.88
CA ARG A 83 15.99 -14.60 -4.60
C ARG A 83 14.64 -13.88 -4.66
N PRO A 84 13.64 -14.40 -5.40
CA PRO A 84 12.27 -13.86 -5.40
C PRO A 84 11.56 -14.31 -4.11
N TYR A 85 12.09 -13.90 -2.96
CA TYR A 85 11.45 -14.10 -1.69
C TYR A 85 10.84 -12.77 -1.26
N CYS A 86 9.53 -12.69 -1.32
CA CYS A 86 8.81 -11.79 -0.43
C CYS A 86 7.51 -12.44 0.00
N SER A 87 7.19 -12.30 1.29
CA SER A 87 6.00 -12.84 1.92
C SER A 87 4.75 -11.99 1.65
N ALA A 88 4.94 -10.78 1.13
CA ALA A 88 3.90 -9.81 0.82
C ALA A 88 3.26 -10.15 -0.52
N GLN A 89 1.99 -10.52 -0.50
CA GLN A 89 1.21 -10.74 -1.71
C GLN A 89 0.00 -9.80 -1.72
N PRO A 90 -0.42 -9.35 -2.90
CA PRO A 90 -1.66 -8.58 -3.00
C PRO A 90 -2.83 -9.44 -2.53
N GLN A 91 -3.78 -8.80 -1.87
CA GLN A 91 -4.99 -9.48 -1.38
C GLN A 91 -5.99 -9.77 -2.50
N GLU A 92 -5.71 -9.35 -3.75
CA GLU A 92 -6.62 -9.44 -4.91
C GLU A 92 -8.02 -8.91 -4.57
N VAL A 93 -8.05 -7.72 -3.96
CA VAL A 93 -9.24 -6.92 -3.71
C VAL A 93 -8.88 -5.52 -4.17
N SER A 94 -9.76 -4.93 -4.97
CA SER A 94 -9.63 -3.53 -5.37
C SER A 94 -10.47 -2.66 -4.45
N LEU A 95 -10.03 -1.41 -4.26
CA LEU A 95 -10.91 -0.37 -3.78
C LEU A 95 -12.05 -0.14 -4.80
N PRO A 96 -13.20 0.40 -4.36
CA PRO A 96 -14.18 0.98 -5.28
C PRO A 96 -13.58 2.14 -6.10
N PRO A 97 -14.27 2.61 -7.15
CA PRO A 97 -13.86 3.82 -7.87
C PRO A 97 -13.55 4.97 -6.91
N PHE A 98 -12.54 5.78 -7.23
CA PHE A 98 -11.99 6.81 -6.35
C PHE A 98 -13.07 7.75 -5.79
N GLU A 99 -14.00 8.14 -6.64
CA GLU A 99 -15.11 9.05 -6.33
C GLU A 99 -16.09 8.50 -5.31
N ALA A 100 -16.10 7.17 -5.10
CA ALA A 100 -17.01 6.52 -4.17
C ALA A 100 -16.52 6.58 -2.71
N TRP A 101 -15.23 6.83 -2.48
CA TRP A 101 -14.66 6.80 -1.13
C TRP A 101 -13.82 8.02 -0.78
N ALA A 102 -13.24 8.73 -1.75
CA ALA A 102 -12.39 9.87 -1.46
C ALA A 102 -13.19 11.10 -0.97
N PRO A 103 -12.59 11.95 -0.11
CA PRO A 103 -13.18 13.23 0.26
C PRO A 103 -13.49 14.07 -0.99
N LYS A 104 -14.68 14.69 -1.03
CA LYS A 104 -15.21 15.36 -2.23
C LYS A 104 -14.32 16.53 -2.67
N GLU A 105 -13.76 17.23 -1.70
CA GLU A 105 -12.83 18.34 -1.85
C GLU A 105 -11.48 17.91 -2.44
N LEU A 106 -11.09 16.63 -2.31
CA LEU A 106 -9.81 16.11 -2.79
C LEU A 106 -9.91 15.41 -4.16
N LEU A 107 -11.12 15.27 -4.71
CA LEU A 107 -11.34 14.52 -5.96
C LEU A 107 -10.51 15.04 -7.13
N ALA A 108 -10.52 16.36 -7.34
CA ALA A 108 -9.83 16.98 -8.46
C ALA A 108 -8.29 16.96 -8.29
N GLY A 109 -7.80 17.10 -7.05
CA GLY A 109 -6.37 17.17 -6.76
C GLY A 109 -5.67 15.81 -6.75
N HIS A 110 -6.42 14.74 -6.45
CA HIS A 110 -5.87 13.40 -6.20
C HIS A 110 -6.47 12.30 -7.09
N ALA A 111 -7.09 12.68 -8.20
CA ALA A 111 -7.65 11.73 -9.17
C ALA A 111 -6.59 10.70 -9.62
N PRO A 112 -6.97 9.42 -9.80
CA PRO A 112 -6.08 8.39 -10.34
C PRO A 112 -5.47 8.83 -11.67
N LYS A 113 -4.14 8.80 -11.76
CA LYS A 113 -3.42 9.20 -12.99
C LYS A 113 -3.39 8.12 -14.05
N LEU A 114 -3.55 6.86 -13.64
CA LEU A 114 -3.49 5.70 -14.52
C LEU A 114 -4.90 5.20 -14.78
N ALA A 115 -5.21 4.94 -16.05
CA ALA A 115 -6.51 4.48 -16.49
C ALA A 115 -6.80 3.03 -16.05
N GLU A 116 -8.07 2.64 -16.03
CA GLU A 116 -8.50 1.29 -15.66
C GLU A 116 -7.90 0.23 -16.60
N GLU A 117 -7.67 0.55 -17.87
CA GLU A 117 -7.02 -0.34 -18.84
C GLU A 117 -5.58 -0.68 -18.44
N PHE A 118 -4.85 0.29 -17.86
CA PHE A 118 -3.51 0.03 -17.33
C PHE A 118 -3.58 -0.98 -16.19
N TRP A 119 -4.53 -0.81 -15.26
CA TRP A 119 -4.71 -1.74 -14.14
C TRP A 119 -5.28 -3.08 -14.57
N ALA A 120 -6.06 -3.15 -15.65
CA ALA A 120 -6.48 -4.42 -16.22
C ALA A 120 -5.30 -5.22 -16.79
N ALA A 121 -4.32 -4.55 -17.40
CA ALA A 121 -3.12 -5.17 -17.96
C ALA A 121 -2.05 -5.49 -16.90
N HIS A 122 -1.79 -4.55 -16.00
CA HIS A 122 -0.66 -4.55 -15.05
C HIS A 122 -1.07 -4.71 -13.59
N GLY A 123 -2.36 -4.90 -13.33
CA GLY A 123 -2.90 -5.02 -11.99
C GLY A 123 -2.21 -6.09 -11.14
N PRO A 124 -2.25 -5.94 -9.82
CA PRO A 124 -1.55 -6.83 -8.91
C PRO A 124 -2.08 -8.26 -9.01
N LYS A 125 -1.24 -9.16 -9.50
CA LYS A 125 -1.40 -10.63 -9.43
C LYS A 125 -0.55 -11.16 -8.27
N PRO A 126 -0.83 -12.34 -7.69
CA PRO A 126 -0.03 -12.93 -6.62
C PRO A 126 1.47 -13.01 -6.98
N HIS A 127 2.19 -11.96 -6.60
CA HIS A 127 3.60 -11.73 -6.85
C HIS A 127 4.02 -10.47 -6.08
N CYS A 128 5.31 -10.36 -5.75
CA CYS A 128 5.85 -9.26 -4.95
C CYS A 128 6.16 -7.99 -5.74
N VAL A 129 6.08 -8.05 -7.06
CA VAL A 129 6.31 -6.89 -7.93
C VAL A 129 5.20 -6.81 -8.97
N ILE A 130 4.84 -5.57 -9.32
CA ILE A 130 4.01 -5.28 -10.49
C ILE A 130 4.78 -5.76 -11.72
N ARG A 131 4.12 -6.52 -12.60
CA ARG A 131 4.72 -7.02 -13.84
C ARG A 131 4.70 -5.94 -14.91
N SER A 132 5.45 -4.87 -14.66
CA SER A 132 5.68 -3.75 -15.59
C SER A 132 7.18 -3.60 -15.81
N PRO A 133 7.63 -3.16 -17.00
CA PRO A 133 8.98 -2.65 -17.18
C PRO A 133 9.28 -1.55 -16.14
N ASN A 134 10.55 -1.41 -15.77
CA ASN A 134 11.03 -0.31 -14.91
C ASN A 134 11.10 1.04 -15.66
N GLU A 135 10.61 1.08 -16.89
CA GLU A 135 10.54 2.30 -17.69
C GLU A 135 9.46 3.24 -17.13
N PRO A 136 9.65 4.56 -17.20
CA PRO A 136 8.61 5.52 -16.83
C PRO A 136 7.33 5.25 -17.62
N ILE A 137 6.20 5.17 -16.91
CA ILE A 137 4.88 5.13 -17.55
C ILE A 137 4.66 6.50 -18.20
N GLN A 138 4.57 6.53 -19.53
CA GLN A 138 4.32 7.74 -20.32
C GLN A 138 2.85 8.18 -20.20
#